data_AF-A0A0F9W6B6-F1
#
_entry.id   AF-A0A0F9W6B6-F1
#
_cell.length_a   1.000
_cell.length_b   1.000
_cell.length_c   1.000
_cell.angle_alpha   90.00
_cell.angle_beta   90.00
_cell.angle_gamma   90.00
#
_symmetry.space_group_name_H-M   'P 1'
#
loop_
_entity.id
_entity.type
_entity.pdbx_description
1 polymer ?
#
loop_
_entity_poly.entity_id
_entity_poly.type
_entity_poly.pdbx_seq_one_letter_code
_entity_poly.pdbx_strand_id
1 'polypeptide(L)'
;MSIKRMTEKELLDGLDAKGAHADEVAKLLPQELAPLVQLKGSVKRYDRPTDPVWDDVFNSDEGVSDDVMEEREQPSPVPDKK
;
A
#
# COMPACT_ATOMS: atom_id res chain seq x y z
N MET A 1 -37.82 47.32 8.09
CA MET A 1 -37.73 45.98 8.69
C MET A 1 -36.51 45.94 9.59
N SER A 2 -36.64 45.59 10.86
CA SER A 2 -35.48 45.43 11.75
C SER A 2 -34.95 44.01 11.58
N ILE A 3 -33.66 43.88 11.25
CA ILE A 3 -33.00 42.58 11.14
C ILE A 3 -32.54 42.22 12.55
N LYS A 4 -33.08 41.14 13.12
CA LYS A 4 -32.58 40.59 14.38
C LYS A 4 -31.14 40.14 14.18
N ARG A 5 -30.21 40.67 14.97
CA ARG A 5 -28.83 40.21 15.00
C ARG A 5 -28.77 38.98 15.91
N MET A 6 -28.44 37.86 15.29
CA MET A 6 -28.23 36.58 15.97
C MET A 6 -26.99 36.73 16.87
N THR A 7 -27.01 36.14 18.05
CA THR A 7 -25.82 36.11 18.92
C THR A 7 -24.99 34.85 18.67
N GLU A 8 -23.68 34.89 18.89
CA GLU A 8 -22.81 33.71 18.69
C GLU A 8 -23.30 32.48 19.45
N LYS A 9 -23.88 32.68 20.65
CA LYS A 9 -24.47 31.61 21.45
C LYS A 9 -25.66 30.93 20.77
N GLU A 10 -26.53 31.68 20.08
CA GLU A 10 -27.64 31.11 19.30
C GLU A 10 -27.15 30.36 18.06
N LEU A 11 -26.00 30.74 17.50
CA LEU A 11 -25.42 30.06 16.35
C LEU A 11 -24.72 28.75 16.73
N LEU A 12 -24.23 28.65 17.97
CA LEU A 12 -23.55 27.47 18.50
C LEU A 12 -24.51 26.50 19.22
N ASP A 13 -25.77 26.88 19.43
CA ASP A 13 -26.77 26.04 20.10
C ASP A 13 -27.13 24.84 19.21
N GLY A 14 -26.93 23.63 19.73
CA GLY A 14 -27.15 22.38 19.02
C GLY A 14 -26.03 21.93 18.07
N LEU A 15 -24.91 22.65 18.00
CA LEU A 15 -23.75 22.21 17.21
C LEU A 15 -22.90 21.21 18.02
N ASP A 16 -22.71 20.01 17.48
CA ASP A 16 -21.86 19.01 18.10
C ASP A 16 -20.38 19.40 17.97
N ALA A 17 -19.83 20.00 19.03
CA ALA A 17 -18.45 20.45 19.07
C ALA A 17 -17.41 19.33 18.87
N LYS A 18 -17.81 18.06 19.02
CA LYS A 18 -16.90 16.90 18.92
C LYS A 18 -17.12 16.08 17.66
N GLY A 19 -18.32 16.07 17.09
CA GLY A 19 -18.67 15.35 15.85
C GLY A 19 -18.76 16.21 14.59
N ALA A 20 -18.69 17.54 14.70
CA ALA A 20 -18.73 18.45 13.55
C ALA A 20 -17.43 18.51 12.73
N HIS A 21 -16.49 17.59 12.95
CA HIS A 21 -15.39 17.36 12.01
C HIS A 21 -15.99 16.74 10.73
N ALA A 22 -16.46 17.59 9.82
CA ALA A 22 -17.02 17.22 8.54
C ALA A 22 -16.06 16.33 7.70
N ASP A 23 -14.77 16.38 8.01
CA ASP A 23 -13.72 15.63 7.32
C ASP A 23 -13.72 14.13 7.65
N GLU A 24 -14.27 13.70 8.81
CA GLU A 24 -14.27 12.26 9.18
C GLU A 24 -15.37 11.45 8.47
N VAL A 25 -16.42 12.11 8.00
CA VAL A 25 -17.61 11.45 7.39
C VAL A 25 -17.69 11.70 5.87
N ALA A 26 -16.92 12.64 5.34
CA ALA A 26 -16.83 12.85 3.90
C ALA A 26 -16.17 11.62 3.25
N LYS A 27 -16.94 10.91 2.43
CA LYS A 27 -16.35 9.92 1.52
C LYS A 27 -15.41 10.68 0.60
N LEU A 28 -14.10 10.40 0.73
CA LEU A 28 -13.07 10.97 -0.12
C LEU A 28 -13.49 10.85 -1.58
N LEU A 29 -13.37 11.96 -2.30
CA LEU A 29 -13.63 11.95 -3.72
C LEU A 29 -12.64 10.99 -4.40
N PRO A 30 -13.00 10.35 -5.52
CA PRO A 30 -12.08 9.46 -6.22
C PRO A 30 -10.73 10.10 -6.52
N GLN A 31 -10.67 11.42 -6.70
CA GLN A 31 -9.45 12.19 -6.95
C GLN A 31 -8.57 12.41 -5.70
N GLU A 32 -9.17 12.36 -4.51
CA GLU A 32 -8.52 12.53 -3.20
C GLU A 32 -8.04 11.20 -2.61
N LEU A 33 -8.49 10.08 -3.19
CA LEU A 33 -8.00 8.76 -2.82
C LEU A 33 -6.53 8.61 -3.20
N ALA A 34 -5.77 7.89 -2.38
CA ALA A 34 -4.39 7.53 -2.72
C ALA A 34 -4.35 6.86 -4.12
N PRO A 35 -3.35 7.18 -4.96
CA PRO A 35 -3.28 6.67 -6.34
C PRO A 35 -3.43 5.16 -6.46
N LEU A 36 -2.91 4.44 -5.47
CA LEU A 36 -3.05 2.99 -5.35
C LEU A 36 -4.51 2.57 -5.18
N VAL A 37 -5.27 3.21 -4.28
CA VAL A 37 -6.67 2.86 -4.04
C VAL A 37 -7.54 3.15 -5.26
N GLN A 38 -7.25 4.22 -6.01
CA GLN A 38 -7.92 4.52 -7.27
C GLN A 38 -7.74 3.41 -8.32
N LEU A 39 -6.54 2.83 -8.37
CA LEU A 39 -6.17 1.82 -9.36
C LEU A 39 -6.69 0.41 -9.00
N LYS A 40 -7.15 0.21 -7.74
CA LYS A 40 -7.66 -1.06 -7.22
C LYS A 40 -9.02 -1.37 -7.84
N GLY A 41 -9.04 -2.20 -8.89
CA GLY A 41 -10.24 -2.62 -9.62
C GLY A 41 -10.33 -2.13 -11.07
N SER A 42 -9.47 -1.19 -11.48
CA SER A 42 -9.38 -0.75 -12.89
C SER A 42 -8.40 -1.60 -13.72
N VAL A 43 -7.49 -2.33 -13.07
CA VAL A 43 -6.42 -3.09 -13.74
C VAL A 43 -6.64 -4.58 -13.51
N LYS A 44 -6.46 -5.39 -14.57
CA LYS A 44 -6.64 -6.86 -14.55
C LYS A 44 -5.74 -7.57 -13.53
N ARG A 45 -4.59 -6.99 -13.20
CA ARG A 45 -3.67 -7.45 -12.16
C ARG A 45 -3.16 -6.24 -11.40
N TYR A 46 -3.45 -6.23 -10.11
CA TYR A 46 -3.09 -5.14 -9.19
C TYR A 46 -1.89 -5.52 -8.31
N ASP A 47 -1.41 -6.75 -8.44
CA ASP A 47 -0.27 -7.24 -7.68
C ASP A 47 0.93 -6.34 -7.99
N ARG A 48 1.53 -5.84 -6.91
CA ARG A 48 2.73 -5.03 -7.03
C ARG A 48 3.79 -5.94 -7.64
N PRO A 49 4.56 -5.52 -8.65
CA PRO A 49 5.67 -6.34 -9.18
C PRO A 49 6.74 -6.70 -8.12
N THR A 50 6.64 -6.11 -6.92
CA THR A 50 7.50 -6.30 -5.75
C THR A 50 6.73 -6.87 -4.55
N ASP A 51 5.51 -7.38 -4.73
CA ASP A 51 4.96 -8.30 -3.72
C ASP A 51 5.95 -9.45 -3.50
N PRO A 52 6.07 -9.97 -2.27
CA PRO A 52 7.13 -10.90 -1.90
C PRO A 52 6.92 -12.26 -2.57
N VAL A 53 7.26 -12.35 -3.86
CA VAL A 53 7.37 -13.60 -4.64
C VAL A 53 8.35 -14.56 -3.97
N TRP A 54 9.25 -14.03 -3.13
CA TRP A 54 10.18 -14.84 -2.35
C TRP A 54 9.47 -15.80 -1.39
N ASP A 55 8.36 -15.41 -0.76
CA ASP A 55 7.63 -16.35 0.10
C ASP A 55 7.05 -17.50 -0.74
N ASP A 56 6.55 -17.23 -1.95
CA ASP A 56 6.07 -18.28 -2.85
C ASP A 56 7.20 -19.18 -3.37
N VAL A 57 8.38 -18.61 -3.64
CA VAL A 57 9.55 -19.34 -4.14
C VAL A 57 10.20 -20.18 -3.04
N PHE A 58 10.30 -19.68 -1.81
CA PHE A 58 10.94 -20.38 -0.70
C PHE A 58 10.01 -21.32 0.06
N ASN A 59 8.69 -21.11 0.02
CA ASN A 59 7.70 -21.98 0.66
C ASN A 59 7.04 -22.96 -0.32
N SER A 60 7.47 -23.00 -1.59
CA SER A 60 7.02 -24.03 -2.53
C SER A 60 7.53 -25.40 -2.11
N ASP A 61 6.65 -26.40 -2.11
CA ASP A 61 7.02 -27.81 -1.90
C ASP A 61 7.84 -28.38 -3.09
N GLU A 62 7.89 -27.65 -4.21
CA GLU A 62 8.69 -27.97 -5.39
C GLU A 62 10.13 -27.46 -5.22
N GLY A 63 10.94 -28.24 -4.49
CA GLY A 63 12.36 -27.98 -4.25
C GLY A 63 13.28 -28.37 -5.42
N VAL A 64 14.53 -27.92 -5.34
CA VAL A 64 15.59 -28.40 -6.23
C VAL A 64 15.95 -29.86 -5.90
N SER A 65 16.33 -30.66 -6.90
CA SER A 65 16.76 -32.04 -6.65
C SER A 65 18.13 -32.10 -5.95
N ASP A 66 18.35 -33.13 -5.15
CA ASP A 66 19.53 -33.28 -4.28
C ASP A 66 20.87 -33.33 -5.04
N ASP A 67 20.85 -33.67 -6.34
CA ASP A 67 21.99 -33.78 -7.23
C ASP A 67 22.39 -32.45 -7.91
N VAL A 68 21.60 -31.39 -7.73
CA VAL A 68 21.91 -30.09 -8.35
C VAL A 68 23.11 -29.45 -7.66
N MET A 69 24.12 -29.12 -8.47
CA MET A 69 25.39 -28.50 -8.05
C MET A 69 26.28 -29.38 -7.16
N GLU A 70 26.13 -30.72 -7.21
CA GLU A 70 27.00 -31.65 -6.47
C GLU A 70 28.49 -31.45 -6.84
N GLU A 71 28.80 -31.28 -8.13
CA GLU A 71 30.09 -30.79 -8.61
C GLU A 71 29.89 -29.52 -9.42
N ARG A 72 30.22 -28.37 -8.83
CA ARG A 72 30.20 -27.10 -9.56
C ARG A 72 31.43 -27.05 -10.46
N GLU A 73 31.23 -26.96 -11.77
CA GLU A 73 32.27 -26.84 -12.81
C GLU A 73 33.04 -25.50 -12.74
N GLN A 74 33.60 -25.17 -11.58
CA GLN A 74 34.44 -23.99 -11.42
C GLN A 74 35.82 -24.29 -11.99
N PRO A 75 36.35 -23.42 -12.87
CA PRO A 75 37.72 -23.57 -13.34
C PRO A 75 38.68 -23.46 -12.16
N SER A 76 39.69 -24.33 -12.13
CA SER A 76 40.76 -24.23 -11.14
C SER A 76 41.45 -22.86 -11.26
N PRO A 77 41.79 -22.19 -10.14
CA PRO A 77 42.51 -20.93 -10.21
C PRO A 77 43.81 -21.11 -10.97
N VAL A 78 44.07 -20.23 -11.94
CA VAL A 78 45.31 -20.24 -12.72
C VAL A 78 46.46 -20.00 -11.74
N PRO A 79 47.50 -20.86 -11.69
CA PRO A 79 48.62 -20.63 -10.80
C PRO A 79 49.32 -19.33 -11.19
N ASP A 80 49.50 -18.43 -10.22
CA ASP A 80 50.29 -17.21 -10.40
C ASP A 80 51.69 -17.62 -10.88
N LYS A 81 52.06 -17.17 -12.09
CA LYS A 81 53.41 -17.38 -12.63
C LYS A 81 54.40 -16.65 -11.74
N LYS A 82 55.19 -17.39 -10.96
CA LYS A 82 56.36 -16.88 -10.23
C LYS A 82 57.50 -16.55 -11.18
#